data_AF-A0A1E4LG62-F1
#
_entry.id   AF-A0A1E4LG62-F1
#
_cell.length_a   1.000
_cell.length_b   1.000
_cell.length_c   1.000
_cell.angle_alpha   90.00
_cell.angle_beta   90.00
_cell.angle_gamma   90.00
#
_symmetry.space_group_name_H-M   'P 1'
#
loop_
_entity.id
_entity.type
_entity.pdbx_description
1 polymer ?
#
loop_
_entity_poly.entity_id
_entity_poly.type
_entity_poly.pdbx_seq_one_letter_code
_entity_poly.pdbx_strand_id
1 'polypeptide(L)'
;MIQPEGLDKRKGAVGIEYPTYKDLCIDVLLRMGEEQCVTNGVITPSAAASAFLKAMPALTQQGLALLATAGRYLVREMTIDQPGDGDGVARYDLRERAPDFYSLMARRVLLNDEPCAEYSLEGGGAVLCVPARKRGVWRVYYNAYPARLPAEIADDTPLEVVPEVYALLPLFIEGRLRIIHDEDYGTAILNEFEQRRAELESRSRAFWDVVATVLREGSVAL
;
A
#
# COMPACT_ATOMS: atom_id res chain seq x y z
N MET A 1 36.89 5.20 -6.41
CA MET A 1 35.68 5.43 -7.23
C MET A 1 34.87 4.14 -7.17
N ILE A 2 34.02 4.01 -6.15
CA ILE A 2 33.24 2.79 -5.90
C ILE A 2 31.88 3.03 -6.56
N GLN A 3 31.52 2.21 -7.55
CA GLN A 3 30.18 2.24 -8.13
C GLN A 3 29.18 1.70 -7.09
N PRO A 4 27.98 2.29 -6.93
CA PRO A 4 27.00 1.76 -6.00
C PRO A 4 26.49 0.43 -6.56
N GLU A 5 26.70 -0.64 -5.78
CA GLU A 5 26.11 -1.96 -6.02
C GLU A 5 24.59 -1.84 -6.10
N GLY A 6 24.01 -2.58 -7.04
CA GLY A 6 22.58 -2.54 -7.36
C GLY A 6 21.71 -2.74 -6.13
N LEU A 7 20.83 -1.76 -5.88
CA LEU A 7 19.75 -1.86 -4.90
C LEU A 7 18.89 -3.08 -5.26
N ASP A 8 18.99 -4.13 -4.45
CA ASP A 8 18.13 -5.31 -4.55
C ASP A 8 16.67 -4.87 -4.34
N LYS A 9 15.91 -4.83 -5.44
CA LYS A 9 14.52 -4.34 -5.47
C LYS A 9 13.57 -5.15 -4.58
N ARG A 10 14.01 -6.31 -4.06
CA ARG A 10 13.23 -7.13 -3.13
C ARG A 10 13.31 -6.66 -1.69
N LYS A 11 14.32 -5.88 -1.31
CA LYS A 11 14.51 -5.42 0.08
C LYS A 11 13.78 -4.11 0.32
N GLY A 12 12.72 -4.17 1.12
CA GLY A 12 12.08 -2.99 1.69
C GLY A 12 12.99 -2.25 2.68
N ALA A 13 12.56 -1.07 3.14
CA ALA A 13 13.32 -0.18 4.04
C ALA A 13 13.76 -0.81 5.39
N VAL A 14 13.28 -2.02 5.71
CA VAL A 14 13.54 -2.74 6.98
C VAL A 14 14.06 -4.17 6.74
N GLY A 15 14.68 -4.45 5.58
CA GLY A 15 15.20 -5.80 5.28
C GLY A 15 14.12 -6.88 5.11
N ILE A 16 12.86 -6.45 4.93
CA ILE A 16 11.74 -7.32 4.58
C ILE A 16 11.85 -7.68 3.11
N GLU A 17 11.87 -8.97 2.79
CA GLU A 17 11.76 -9.46 1.42
C GLU A 17 10.28 -9.43 1.02
N TYR A 18 9.95 -8.63 0.00
CA TYR A 18 8.57 -8.57 -0.50
C TYR A 18 8.26 -9.80 -1.37
N PRO A 19 7.04 -10.37 -1.25
CA PRO A 19 6.61 -11.43 -2.15
C PRO A 19 6.55 -10.90 -3.59
N THR A 20 6.95 -11.74 -4.54
CA THR A 20 6.87 -11.39 -5.95
C THR A 20 5.52 -11.76 -6.55
N TYR A 21 5.24 -11.25 -7.75
CA TYR A 21 4.06 -11.64 -8.51
C TYR A 21 4.02 -13.15 -8.79
N LYS A 22 5.18 -13.77 -9.02
CA LYS A 22 5.29 -15.22 -9.19
C LYS A 22 4.89 -15.99 -7.93
N ASP A 23 5.30 -15.52 -6.76
CA ASP A 23 4.90 -16.14 -5.48
C ASP A 23 3.37 -16.12 -5.35
N LEU A 24 2.75 -14.99 -5.69
CA LEU A 24 1.28 -14.86 -5.70
C LEU A 24 0.62 -15.83 -6.69
N CYS A 25 1.16 -15.95 -7.91
CA CYS A 25 0.68 -16.90 -8.91
C CYS A 25 0.75 -18.34 -8.40
N ILE A 26 1.86 -18.72 -7.76
CA ILE A 26 2.02 -20.05 -7.16
C ILE A 26 0.97 -20.26 -6.07
N ASP A 27 0.85 -19.34 -5.12
CA ASP A 27 -0.08 -19.47 -4.00
C ASP A 27 -1.55 -19.61 -4.48
N VAL A 28 -1.94 -18.84 -5.48
CA VAL A 28 -3.28 -18.94 -6.07
C VAL A 28 -3.46 -20.29 -6.77
N LEU A 29 -2.50 -20.74 -7.59
CA LEU A 29 -2.61 -22.04 -8.27
C LEU A 29 -2.72 -23.20 -7.29
N LEU A 30 -1.93 -23.19 -6.22
CA LEU A 30 -2.02 -24.20 -5.15
C LEU A 30 -3.43 -24.21 -4.53
N ARG A 31 -3.99 -23.03 -4.22
CA ARG A 31 -5.35 -22.91 -3.69
C ARG A 31 -6.43 -23.34 -4.68
N MET A 32 -6.19 -23.14 -5.98
CA MET A 32 -7.08 -23.59 -7.05
C MET A 32 -7.00 -25.11 -7.33
N GLY A 33 -6.11 -25.84 -6.64
CA GLY A 33 -5.90 -27.27 -6.87
C GLY A 33 -5.09 -27.58 -8.12
N GLU A 34 -4.27 -26.63 -8.58
CA GLU A 34 -3.37 -26.77 -9.74
C GLU A 34 -1.92 -27.04 -9.30
N GLU A 35 -1.73 -27.79 -8.21
CA GLU A 35 -0.42 -28.13 -7.65
C GLU A 35 0.49 -28.87 -8.63
N GLN A 36 -0.09 -29.70 -9.51
CA GLN A 36 0.63 -30.36 -10.60
C GLN A 36 1.28 -29.38 -11.58
N CYS A 37 0.79 -28.13 -11.66
CA CYS A 37 1.34 -27.11 -12.53
C CYS A 37 2.55 -26.40 -11.91
N VAL A 38 2.92 -26.72 -10.66
CA VAL A 38 4.03 -26.07 -9.95
C VAL A 38 5.07 -27.12 -9.55
N THR A 39 6.29 -27.00 -10.08
CA THR A 39 7.42 -27.88 -9.72
C THR A 39 8.65 -27.04 -9.41
N ASN A 40 9.19 -27.16 -8.20
CA ASN A 40 10.35 -26.38 -7.74
C ASN A 40 10.22 -24.86 -8.00
N GLY A 41 9.03 -24.32 -7.78
CA GLY A 41 8.73 -22.91 -8.03
C GLY A 41 8.68 -22.53 -9.51
N VAL A 42 8.63 -23.48 -10.44
CA VAL A 42 8.41 -23.24 -11.87
C VAL A 42 6.97 -23.57 -12.21
N ILE A 43 6.28 -22.65 -12.89
CA ILE A 43 4.90 -22.84 -13.34
C ILE A 43 4.92 -23.43 -14.74
N THR A 44 4.34 -24.61 -14.90
CA THR A 44 4.06 -25.26 -16.20
C THR A 44 2.55 -25.41 -16.32
N PRO A 45 1.85 -24.41 -16.89
CA PRO A 45 0.40 -24.31 -16.72
C PRO A 45 -0.37 -25.30 -17.60
N SER A 46 -1.38 -25.93 -17.01
CA SER A 46 -2.47 -26.58 -17.74
C SER A 46 -3.32 -25.54 -18.51
N ALA A 47 -4.27 -26.00 -19.32
CA ALA A 47 -5.23 -25.09 -19.97
C ALA A 47 -6.08 -24.31 -18.95
N ALA A 48 -6.47 -24.96 -17.85
CA ALA A 48 -7.20 -24.32 -16.75
C ALA A 48 -6.32 -23.30 -16.02
N ALA A 49 -5.11 -23.71 -15.61
CA ALA A 49 -4.14 -22.81 -14.97
C ALA A 49 -3.80 -21.59 -15.84
N SER A 50 -3.70 -21.76 -17.16
CA SER A 50 -3.46 -20.66 -18.10
C SER A 50 -4.60 -19.63 -18.09
N ALA A 51 -5.85 -20.09 -17.97
CA ALA A 51 -7.01 -19.20 -17.86
C ALA A 51 -7.00 -18.41 -16.54
N PHE A 52 -6.62 -19.06 -15.44
CA PHE A 52 -6.47 -18.40 -14.14
C PHE A 52 -5.38 -17.32 -14.18
N LEU A 53 -4.17 -17.68 -14.62
CA LEU A 53 -3.03 -16.76 -14.73
C LEU A 53 -3.35 -15.54 -15.60
N LYS A 54 -4.13 -15.71 -16.67
CA LYS A 54 -4.57 -14.59 -17.53
C LYS A 54 -5.49 -13.59 -16.80
N ALA A 55 -6.30 -14.06 -15.85
CA ALA A 55 -7.19 -13.21 -15.06
C ALA A 55 -6.49 -12.55 -13.85
N MET A 56 -5.40 -13.14 -13.37
CA MET A 56 -4.71 -12.71 -12.15
C MET A 56 -4.23 -11.26 -12.13
N PRO A 57 -3.68 -10.64 -13.21
CA PRO A 57 -3.21 -9.25 -13.14
C PRO A 57 -4.30 -8.27 -12.72
N ALA A 58 -5.48 -8.38 -13.34
CA ALA A 58 -6.62 -7.53 -13.04
C ALA A 58 -7.17 -7.76 -11.61
N LEU A 59 -7.20 -9.02 -11.16
CA LEU A 59 -7.64 -9.37 -9.81
C LEU A 59 -6.62 -8.94 -8.74
N THR A 60 -5.33 -9.00 -9.06
CA THR A 60 -4.24 -8.52 -8.19
C THR A 60 -4.38 -7.02 -7.96
N GLN A 61 -4.58 -6.23 -9.02
CA GLN A 61 -4.82 -4.79 -8.92
C GLN A 61 -6.04 -4.46 -8.04
N GLN A 62 -7.13 -5.21 -8.20
CA GLN A 62 -8.36 -5.02 -7.40
C GLN A 62 -8.12 -5.36 -5.93
N GLY A 63 -7.50 -6.52 -5.65
CA GLY A 63 -7.20 -6.95 -4.28
C GLY A 63 -6.26 -5.99 -3.57
N LEU A 64 -5.20 -5.53 -4.24
CA LEU A 64 -4.29 -4.52 -3.70
C LEU A 64 -5.01 -3.20 -3.40
N ALA A 65 -5.90 -2.72 -4.28
CA ALA A 65 -6.65 -1.50 -4.03
C ALA A 65 -7.59 -1.62 -2.81
N LEU A 66 -8.24 -2.78 -2.63
CA LEU A 66 -9.10 -3.06 -1.48
C LEU A 66 -8.29 -3.17 -0.18
N LEU A 67 -7.13 -3.81 -0.22
CA LEU A 67 -6.31 -4.06 0.97
C LEU A 67 -5.46 -2.85 1.37
N ALA A 68 -5.02 -2.02 0.41
CA ALA A 68 -4.29 -0.79 0.69
C ALA A 68 -5.10 0.22 1.51
N THR A 69 -6.43 0.10 1.49
CA THR A 69 -7.34 0.93 2.31
C THR A 69 -7.79 0.23 3.59
N ALA A 70 -7.40 -1.02 3.83
CA ALA A 70 -7.75 -1.81 5.03
C ALA A 70 -6.78 -1.60 6.22
N GLY A 71 -6.24 -0.39 6.37
CA GLY A 71 -5.45 0.03 7.54
C GLY A 71 -3.94 -0.23 7.50
N ARG A 72 -3.43 -0.96 6.50
CA ARG A 72 -1.99 -1.12 6.21
C ARG A 72 -1.60 -0.32 4.97
N TYR A 73 -1.62 1.00 5.12
CA TYR A 73 -1.30 1.92 4.04
C TYR A 73 0.17 1.84 3.61
N LEU A 74 0.42 2.05 2.32
CA LEU A 74 1.76 2.37 1.84
C LEU A 74 2.10 3.77 2.32
N VAL A 75 3.13 3.91 3.16
CA VAL A 75 3.57 5.23 3.64
C VAL A 75 4.63 5.76 2.70
N ARG A 76 4.38 6.95 2.15
CA ARG A 76 5.35 7.71 1.34
C ARG A 76 5.55 9.09 1.94
N GLU A 77 6.59 9.78 1.46
CA GLU A 77 6.86 11.17 1.80
C GLU A 77 6.95 12.02 0.54
N MET A 78 6.61 13.29 0.66
CA MET A 78 6.89 14.31 -0.34
C MET A 78 7.48 15.55 0.32
N THR A 79 8.20 16.35 -0.46
CA THR A 79 8.77 17.63 -0.02
C THR A 79 8.15 18.80 -0.78
N ILE A 80 7.93 19.90 -0.08
CA ILE A 80 7.42 21.15 -0.62
C ILE A 80 8.38 22.27 -0.19
N ASP A 81 9.07 22.87 -1.16
CA ASP A 81 9.89 24.05 -0.91
C ASP A 81 9.01 25.29 -0.82
N GLN A 82 8.94 25.87 0.39
CA GLN A 82 8.22 27.11 0.65
C GLN A 82 9.20 28.29 0.66
N PRO A 83 9.15 29.22 -0.31
CA PRO A 83 10.02 30.39 -0.33
C PRO A 83 9.79 31.37 0.83
N GLY A 84 8.60 31.45 1.43
CA GLY A 84 8.39 32.34 2.58
C GLY A 84 8.29 33.84 2.21
N ASP A 85 8.05 34.16 0.95
CA ASP A 85 7.94 35.53 0.41
C ASP A 85 6.49 36.01 0.19
N GLY A 86 5.52 35.14 0.45
CA GLY A 86 4.10 35.46 0.33
C GLY A 86 3.47 36.00 1.61
N ASP A 87 2.25 36.53 1.48
CA ASP A 87 1.40 36.95 2.59
C ASP A 87 0.21 36.01 2.77
N GLY A 88 -0.25 35.87 4.02
CA GLY A 88 -1.40 35.03 4.37
C GLY A 88 -1.06 33.53 4.39
N VAL A 89 -1.87 32.72 3.70
CA VAL A 89 -1.82 31.26 3.72
C VAL A 89 -1.49 30.71 2.33
N ALA A 90 -0.39 29.98 2.23
CA ALA A 90 -0.05 29.21 1.04
C ALA A 90 -0.79 27.87 1.07
N ARG A 91 -1.33 27.47 -0.09
CA ARG A 91 -2.12 26.25 -0.26
C ARG A 91 -1.43 25.33 -1.25
N TYR A 92 -1.32 24.05 -0.89
CA TYR A 92 -0.74 23.02 -1.74
C TYR A 92 -1.71 21.85 -1.84
N ASP A 93 -2.24 21.57 -3.03
CA ASP A 93 -2.97 20.32 -3.26
C ASP A 93 -1.96 19.16 -3.31
N LEU A 94 -2.06 18.27 -2.33
CA LEU A 94 -1.14 17.15 -2.18
C LEU A 94 -1.33 16.12 -3.30
N ARG A 95 -2.49 16.09 -3.96
CA ARG A 95 -2.79 15.17 -5.07
C ARG A 95 -2.12 15.60 -6.37
N GLU A 96 -1.92 16.90 -6.57
CA GLU A 96 -1.18 17.42 -7.72
C GLU A 96 0.32 17.07 -7.62
N ARG A 97 0.83 16.99 -6.39
CA ARG A 97 2.24 16.68 -6.11
C ARG A 97 2.51 15.18 -6.00
N ALA A 98 1.54 14.43 -5.48
CA ALA A 98 1.57 12.98 -5.39
C ALA A 98 0.26 12.40 -5.92
N PRO A 99 0.22 11.95 -7.19
CA PRO A 99 -0.97 11.36 -7.79
C PRO A 99 -1.48 10.09 -7.07
N ASP A 100 -0.61 9.45 -6.28
CA ASP A 100 -0.94 8.30 -5.44
C ASP A 100 -1.42 8.68 -4.04
N PHE A 101 -1.58 9.97 -3.72
CA PHE A 101 -2.04 10.43 -2.41
C PHE A 101 -3.43 9.87 -2.04
N TYR A 102 -3.50 9.18 -0.90
CA TYR A 102 -4.75 8.73 -0.30
C TYR A 102 -5.18 9.62 0.87
N SER A 103 -4.32 9.78 1.88
CA SER A 103 -4.60 10.62 3.06
C SER A 103 -3.34 11.02 3.79
N LEU A 104 -3.41 12.10 4.59
CA LEU A 104 -2.28 12.52 5.41
C LEU A 104 -2.00 11.50 6.53
N MET A 105 -0.75 11.04 6.64
CA MET A 105 -0.37 10.04 7.63
C MET A 105 -0.27 10.69 9.01
N ALA A 106 -1.20 10.34 9.92
CA ALA A 106 -1.19 10.75 11.32
C ALA A 106 -0.86 12.23 11.57
N ARG A 107 -1.19 13.12 10.63
CA ARG A 107 -0.89 14.56 10.72
C ARG A 107 0.61 14.86 10.89
N ARG A 108 1.49 14.02 10.33
CA ARG A 108 2.94 14.20 10.43
C ARG A 108 3.45 15.11 9.32
N VAL A 109 3.59 16.39 9.66
CA VAL A 109 4.22 17.42 8.83
C VAL A 109 5.48 17.92 9.54
N LEU A 110 6.61 17.87 8.84
CA LEU A 110 7.87 18.42 9.32
C LEU A 110 8.21 19.69 8.56
N LEU A 111 8.84 20.64 9.23
CA LEU A 111 9.52 21.77 8.61
C LEU A 111 11.00 21.66 8.93
N ASN A 112 11.86 21.59 7.91
CA ASN A 112 13.31 21.41 8.08
C ASN A 112 13.64 20.24 9.02
N ASP A 113 12.93 19.13 8.83
CA ASP A 113 13.03 17.88 9.59
C ASP A 113 12.56 17.93 11.06
N GLU A 114 11.99 19.05 11.50
CA GLU A 114 11.36 19.19 12.83
C GLU A 114 9.82 19.14 12.75
N PRO A 115 9.12 18.47 13.69
CA PRO A 115 7.67 18.48 13.74
C PRO A 115 7.07 19.89 13.76
N CYS A 116 6.14 20.17 12.86
CA CYS A 116 5.50 21.47 12.73
C CYS A 116 3.99 21.33 12.90
N ALA A 117 3.43 21.97 13.93
CA ALA A 117 1.98 22.04 14.16
C ALA A 117 1.31 23.24 13.49
N GLU A 118 2.09 24.18 12.93
CA GLU A 118 1.58 25.41 12.32
C GLU A 118 1.15 25.19 10.88
N TYR A 119 0.11 24.39 10.71
CA TYR A 119 -0.55 24.15 9.43
C TYR A 119 -2.03 23.81 9.65
N SER A 120 -2.83 23.93 8.61
CA SER A 120 -4.20 23.44 8.58
C SER A 120 -4.44 22.62 7.31
N LEU A 121 -5.60 21.96 7.26
CA LEU A 121 -5.99 21.16 6.11
C LEU A 121 -7.36 21.62 5.60
N GLU A 122 -7.46 21.77 4.29
CA GLU A 122 -8.70 22.03 3.55
C GLU A 122 -9.00 20.85 2.60
N GLY A 123 -10.16 20.87 1.92
CA GLY A 123 -10.47 19.90 0.86
C GLY A 123 -10.50 18.44 1.31
N GLY A 124 -11.04 18.16 2.51
CA GLY A 124 -11.10 16.80 3.07
C GLY A 124 -9.75 16.24 3.53
N GLY A 125 -8.74 17.10 3.74
CA GLY A 125 -7.40 16.67 4.15
C GLY A 125 -6.37 16.65 3.03
N ALA A 126 -6.77 16.96 1.79
CA ALA A 126 -5.90 16.91 0.62
C ALA A 126 -5.16 18.23 0.32
N VAL A 127 -5.60 19.35 0.89
CA VAL A 127 -4.95 20.65 0.68
C VAL A 127 -4.21 21.03 1.96
N LEU A 128 -2.88 21.08 1.89
CA LEU A 128 -2.03 21.55 2.98
C LEU A 128 -1.98 23.09 2.96
N CYS A 129 -2.37 23.69 4.07
CA CYS A 129 -2.37 25.13 4.28
C CYS A 129 -1.28 25.51 5.29
N VAL A 130 -0.30 26.31 4.87
CA VAL A 130 0.80 26.76 5.72
C VAL A 130 0.94 28.28 5.70
N PRO A 131 1.51 28.92 6.74
CA PRO A 131 1.79 30.35 6.69
C PRO A 131 2.72 30.67 5.50
N ALA A 132 2.30 31.59 4.63
CA ALA A 132 3.02 31.91 3.40
C ALA A 132 4.42 32.49 3.64
N ARG A 133 4.65 33.07 4.83
CA ARG A 133 5.95 33.61 5.28
C ARG A 133 6.89 32.56 5.87
N LYS A 134 6.42 31.35 6.15
CA LYS A 134 7.19 30.33 6.85
C LYS A 134 8.06 29.54 5.86
N ARG A 135 9.23 30.11 5.56
CA ARG A 135 10.24 29.54 4.66
C ARG A 135 10.75 28.19 5.14
N GLY A 136 10.98 27.26 4.21
CA GLY A 136 11.73 26.04 4.45
C GLY A 136 11.22 24.86 3.64
N VAL A 137 11.77 23.69 3.94
CA VAL A 137 11.37 22.43 3.31
C VAL A 137 10.30 21.78 4.18
N TRP A 138 9.08 21.72 3.65
CA TRP A 138 7.97 21.05 4.30
C TRP A 138 7.94 19.60 3.85
N ARG A 139 8.19 18.67 4.78
CA ARG A 139 8.12 17.23 4.53
C ARG A 139 6.79 16.70 5.01
N VAL A 140 6.04 16.07 4.11
CA VAL A 140 4.69 15.57 4.36
C VAL A 140 4.69 14.06 4.21
N TYR A 141 4.36 13.34 5.29
CA TYR A 141 4.14 11.89 5.22
C TYR A 141 2.67 11.61 4.89
N TYR A 142 2.44 10.71 3.95
CA TYR A 142 1.10 10.40 3.47
C TYR A 142 0.92 8.89 3.24
N ASN A 143 -0.32 8.45 3.41
CA ASN A 143 -0.80 7.15 2.97
C ASN A 143 -1.02 7.22 1.45
N ALA A 144 -0.50 6.26 0.71
CA ALA A 144 -0.56 6.19 -0.74
C ALA A 144 -1.43 5.00 -1.21
N TYR A 145 -2.08 5.18 -2.36
CA TYR A 145 -2.63 4.09 -3.14
C TYR A 145 -1.50 3.21 -3.71
N PRO A 146 -1.74 1.91 -3.94
CA PRO A 146 -0.77 1.05 -4.60
C PRO A 146 -0.56 1.52 -6.03
N ALA A 147 0.68 1.38 -6.51
CA ALA A 147 0.99 1.69 -7.90
C ALA A 147 0.10 0.86 -8.83
N ARG A 148 -0.33 1.45 -9.95
CA ARG A 148 -1.05 0.71 -10.97
C ARG A 148 -0.11 -0.33 -11.57
N LEU A 149 -0.50 -1.59 -11.46
CA LEU A 149 0.21 -2.70 -12.10
C LEU A 149 -0.02 -2.65 -13.62
N PRO A 150 1.01 -2.94 -14.42
CA PRO A 150 0.85 -3.12 -15.87
C PRO A 150 -0.06 -4.32 -16.18
N ALA A 151 -0.58 -4.37 -17.41
CA ALA A 151 -1.46 -5.47 -17.85
C ALA A 151 -0.73 -6.84 -17.83
N GLU A 152 0.56 -6.84 -18.12
CA GLU A 152 1.46 -7.98 -17.96
C GLU A 152 2.46 -7.65 -16.85
N ILE A 153 2.47 -8.45 -15.81
CA ILE A 153 3.33 -8.26 -14.63
C ILE A 153 4.44 -9.30 -14.71
N ALA A 154 5.69 -8.85 -14.64
CA ALA A 154 6.84 -9.75 -14.65
C ALA A 154 6.88 -10.56 -13.35
N ASP A 155 7.26 -11.83 -13.44
CA ASP A 155 7.35 -12.79 -12.32
C ASP A 155 8.12 -12.26 -11.10
N ASP A 156 9.18 -11.50 -11.34
CA ASP A 156 10.08 -10.94 -10.32
C ASP A 156 9.62 -9.59 -9.76
N THR A 157 8.48 -9.06 -10.22
CA THR A 157 7.92 -7.80 -9.74
C THR A 157 7.56 -7.94 -8.25
N PRO A 158 8.18 -7.16 -7.35
CA PRO A 158 7.79 -7.14 -5.94
C PRO A 158 6.42 -6.49 -5.80
N LEU A 159 5.54 -7.07 -4.99
CA LEU A 159 4.20 -6.52 -4.76
C LEU A 159 4.18 -5.36 -3.74
N GLU A 160 5.31 -5.08 -3.07
CA GLU A 160 5.48 -4.03 -2.05
C GLU A 160 4.41 -4.08 -0.94
N VAL A 161 3.92 -5.28 -0.59
CA VAL A 161 2.93 -5.49 0.47
C VAL A 161 3.54 -6.17 1.68
N VAL A 162 3.06 -5.79 2.87
CA VAL A 162 3.44 -6.45 4.12
C VAL A 162 2.83 -7.86 4.20
N PRO A 163 3.44 -8.80 4.95
CA PRO A 163 2.99 -10.20 5.00
C PRO A 163 1.51 -10.38 5.38
N GLU A 164 1.00 -9.55 6.30
CA GLU A 164 -0.40 -9.65 6.72
C GLU A 164 -1.36 -9.20 5.61
N VAL A 165 -0.96 -8.30 4.73
CA VAL A 165 -1.74 -7.91 3.54
C VAL A 165 -1.64 -9.00 2.48
N TYR A 166 -0.43 -9.51 2.24
CA TYR A 166 -0.19 -10.58 1.28
C TYR A 166 -1.04 -11.82 1.58
N ALA A 167 -1.18 -12.20 2.85
CA ALA A 167 -1.97 -13.37 3.26
C ALA A 167 -3.45 -13.34 2.85
N LEU A 168 -4.02 -12.17 2.54
CA LEU A 168 -5.40 -12.02 2.07
C LEU A 168 -5.52 -12.00 0.55
N LEU A 169 -4.44 -11.68 -0.16
CA LEU A 169 -4.50 -11.46 -1.61
C LEU A 169 -4.81 -12.75 -2.38
N PRO A 170 -4.18 -13.92 -2.11
CA PRO A 170 -4.57 -15.18 -2.73
C PRO A 170 -6.03 -15.57 -2.46
N LEU A 171 -6.55 -15.28 -1.26
CA LEU A 171 -7.92 -15.61 -0.86
C LEU A 171 -8.94 -14.81 -1.69
N PHE A 172 -8.70 -13.51 -1.86
CA PHE A 172 -9.52 -12.68 -2.75
C PHE A 172 -9.51 -13.20 -4.19
N ILE A 173 -8.32 -13.46 -4.74
CA ILE A 173 -8.18 -13.89 -6.13
C ILE A 173 -8.85 -15.25 -6.33
N GLU A 174 -8.65 -16.21 -5.42
CA GLU A 174 -9.30 -17.51 -5.45
C GLU A 174 -10.83 -17.37 -5.48
N GLY A 175 -11.42 -16.62 -4.56
CA GLY A 175 -12.88 -16.44 -4.51
C GLY A 175 -13.44 -15.86 -5.81
N ARG A 176 -12.73 -14.89 -6.41
CA ARG A 176 -13.09 -14.27 -7.70
C ARG A 176 -12.94 -15.23 -8.89
N LEU A 177 -11.96 -16.12 -8.87
CA LEU A 177 -11.79 -17.14 -9.90
C LEU A 177 -12.85 -18.25 -9.76
N ARG A 178 -13.13 -18.69 -8.54
CA ARG A 178 -14.04 -19.80 -8.27
C ARG A 178 -15.50 -19.46 -8.49
N ILE A 179 -15.91 -18.22 -8.28
CA ILE A 179 -17.30 -17.79 -8.51
C ILE A 179 -17.78 -18.05 -9.96
N ILE A 180 -16.85 -18.18 -10.91
CA ILE A 180 -17.14 -18.50 -12.32
C ILE A 180 -17.64 -19.94 -12.49
N HIS A 181 -17.19 -20.85 -11.63
CA HIS A 181 -17.46 -22.29 -11.72
C HIS A 181 -18.35 -22.83 -10.61
N ASP A 182 -18.24 -22.26 -9.41
CA ASP A 182 -18.99 -22.61 -8.21
C ASP A 182 -19.24 -21.33 -7.41
N GLU A 183 -20.45 -20.77 -7.58
CA GLU A 183 -20.84 -19.49 -6.99
C GLU A 183 -20.89 -19.58 -5.45
N ASP A 184 -21.42 -20.67 -4.90
CA ASP A 184 -21.56 -20.87 -3.47
C ASP A 184 -20.18 -20.96 -2.80
N TYR A 185 -19.29 -21.78 -3.37
CA TYR A 185 -17.94 -21.93 -2.85
C TYR A 185 -17.11 -20.66 -3.03
N GLY A 186 -17.20 -20.00 -4.19
CA GLY A 186 -16.54 -18.71 -4.43
C GLY A 186 -17.01 -17.63 -3.45
N THR A 187 -18.31 -17.58 -3.16
CA THR A 187 -18.89 -16.64 -2.19
C THR A 187 -18.43 -16.93 -0.77
N ALA A 188 -18.35 -18.21 -0.37
CA ALA A 188 -17.84 -18.59 0.95
C ALA A 188 -16.39 -18.09 1.18
N ILE A 189 -15.52 -18.21 0.17
CA ILE A 189 -14.15 -17.69 0.22
C ILE A 189 -14.13 -16.17 0.30
N LEU A 190 -14.97 -15.48 -0.47
CA LEU A 190 -15.05 -14.02 -0.44
C LEU A 190 -15.55 -13.50 0.92
N ASN A 191 -16.46 -14.23 1.57
CA ASN A 191 -16.89 -13.92 2.93
C ASN A 191 -15.75 -14.08 3.94
N GLU A 192 -14.94 -15.14 3.84
CA GLU A 192 -13.72 -15.30 4.66
C GLU A 192 -12.75 -14.13 4.43
N PHE A 193 -12.55 -13.73 3.17
CA PHE A 193 -11.72 -12.57 2.83
C PHE A 193 -12.22 -11.29 3.49
N GLU A 194 -13.51 -10.98 3.40
CA GLU A 194 -14.08 -9.78 3.99
C GLU A 194 -13.97 -9.79 5.53
N GLN A 195 -14.18 -10.96 6.17
CA GLN A 195 -13.98 -11.10 7.61
C GLN A 195 -12.53 -10.79 8.00
N ARG A 196 -11.56 -11.41 7.34
CA ARG A 196 -10.13 -11.20 7.65
C ARG A 196 -9.67 -9.80 7.32
N ARG A 197 -10.25 -9.16 6.29
CA ARG A 197 -10.00 -7.76 5.94
C ARG A 197 -10.48 -6.82 7.05
N ALA A 198 -11.66 -7.08 7.62
CA ALA A 198 -12.19 -6.32 8.76
C ALA A 198 -11.31 -6.47 10.02
N GLU A 199 -10.79 -7.67 10.28
CA GLU A 199 -9.83 -7.91 11.38
C GLU A 199 -8.50 -7.17 11.17
N LEU A 200 -8.01 -7.11 9.92
CA LEU A 200 -6.82 -6.32 9.57
C LEU A 200 -7.03 -4.82 9.81
N GLU A 201 -8.20 -4.31 9.42
CA GLU A 201 -8.56 -2.90 9.62
C GLU A 201 -8.64 -2.56 11.12
N SER A 202 -9.32 -3.41 11.91
CA SER A 202 -9.47 -3.23 13.35
C SER A 202 -8.13 -3.18 14.08
N ARG A 203 -7.23 -4.16 13.81
CA ARG A 203 -5.89 -4.19 14.40
C ARG A 203 -5.06 -2.97 14.01
N SER A 204 -5.16 -2.54 12.75
CA SER A 204 -4.43 -1.37 12.27
C SER A 204 -4.90 -0.09 12.94
N ARG A 205 -6.22 0.08 13.11
CA ARG A 205 -6.80 1.22 13.81
C ARG A 205 -6.32 1.27 15.26
N ALA A 206 -6.39 0.14 15.98
CA ALA A 206 -5.92 0.05 17.36
C ALA A 206 -4.43 0.43 17.49
N PHE A 207 -3.58 -0.02 16.56
CA PHE A 207 -2.16 0.37 16.53
C PHE A 207 -1.99 1.88 16.36
N TRP A 208 -2.69 2.49 15.40
CA TRP A 208 -2.58 3.93 15.16
C TRP A 208 -3.17 4.78 16.29
N ASP A 209 -4.21 4.31 16.98
CA ASP A 209 -4.75 4.97 18.19
C ASP A 209 -3.73 4.98 19.33
N VAL A 210 -2.99 3.87 19.52
CA VAL A 210 -1.89 3.81 20.49
C VAL A 210 -0.76 4.75 20.10
N VAL A 211 -0.31 4.71 18.84
CA VAL A 211 0.75 5.59 18.35
C VAL A 211 0.36 7.07 18.49
N ALA A 212 -0.85 7.44 18.11
CA ALA A 212 -1.34 8.81 18.27
C ALA A 212 -1.42 9.24 19.73
N THR A 213 -1.75 8.34 20.65
CA THR A 213 -1.77 8.60 22.09
C THR A 213 -0.37 8.81 22.64
N VAL A 214 0.57 7.91 22.32
CA VAL A 214 1.99 8.06 22.70
C VAL A 214 2.59 9.34 22.14
N LEU A 215 2.31 9.68 20.89
CA LEU A 215 2.81 10.92 20.28
C LEU A 215 2.21 12.18 20.91
N ARG A 216 0.95 12.15 21.35
CA ARG A 216 0.32 13.26 22.09
C ARG A 216 0.92 13.41 23.48
N GLU A 217 1.11 12.32 24.21
CA GLU A 217 1.62 12.32 25.58
C GLU A 217 3.13 12.62 25.64
N GLY A 218 3.90 12.10 24.69
CA GLY A 218 5.33 12.39 24.55
C GLY A 218 5.64 13.84 24.13
N SER A 219 4.66 14.58 23.60
CA SER A 219 4.79 16.00 23.29
C SER A 219 4.56 16.92 24.50
N VAL A 220 4.15 16.37 25.66
CA VAL A 220 3.94 17.14 26.91
C VAL A 220 5.17 17.09 27.83
N ALA A 221 6.18 16.29 27.49
CA ALA A 221 7.43 16.20 28.23
C ALA A 221 8.61 16.70 27.38
N LEU A 222 8.72 18.01 27.20
CA LEU A 222 9.97 18.77 27.02
C LEU A 222 9.70 20.27 27.25
#